data_AF-A0A835KYM5-F1
#
_entry.id   AF-A0A835KYM5-F1
#
_cell.length_a   1.000
_cell.length_b   1.000
_cell.length_c   1.000
_cell.angle_alpha   90.00
_cell.angle_beta   90.00
_cell.angle_gamma   90.00
#
_symmetry.space_group_name_H-M   'P 1'
#
loop_
_entity.id
_entity.type
_entity.pdbx_description
1 polymer ?
#
loop_
_entity_poly.entity_id
_entity_poly.type
_entity_poly.pdbx_seq_one_letter_code
_entity_poly.pdbx_strand_id
1 'polypeptide(L)'
;MLRKSYSLHKFRNSLKPFLLVTSDGYIIDVLGPYPAVTSDANIMHNIMNQDDHLLHWLIHRGDVFILDRGFRDSIYDIQSLGYEARIPPSKDRNATQLTTEQANKSRLITICRWVVEAVNGKFKNRFKLLRQSYFNKALPNMFIDFRIAAAIINVCYRVATDSRLASEILNIIQAENNTPNLLRDYVEMKNLNRQRVTFTAMEAQMPNLKSFERLNEDDIILFALGSYHLKLAKSYCAEHFRNGLYIIT
;
A
#
# COMPACT_ATOMS: atom_id res chain seq x y z
N MET A 1 8.06 14.51 25.54
CA MET A 1 8.08 13.81 24.23
C MET A 1 8.43 12.32 24.37
N LEU A 2 9.54 11.96 25.05
CA LEU A 2 10.03 10.57 25.18
C LEU A 2 9.01 9.55 25.71
N ARG A 3 8.27 9.85 26.78
CA ARG A 3 7.22 8.92 27.29
C ARG A 3 6.08 8.69 26.30
N LYS A 4 5.69 9.73 25.54
CA LYS A 4 4.60 9.65 24.55
C LYS A 4 5.03 8.92 23.27
N SER A 5 6.33 8.91 22.94
CA SER A 5 6.86 8.24 21.75
C SER A 5 7.18 6.75 21.95
N TYR A 6 7.11 6.23 23.17
CA TYR A 6 7.46 4.84 23.44
C TYR A 6 6.39 3.89 22.91
N SER A 7 6.78 2.97 22.03
CA SER A 7 5.90 1.94 21.49
C SER A 7 6.04 0.65 22.30
N LEU A 8 4.95 0.21 22.93
CA LEU A 8 4.91 -1.07 23.66
C LEU A 8 5.10 -2.27 22.72
N HIS A 9 4.64 -2.18 21.47
CA HIS A 9 4.79 -3.24 20.48
C HIS A 9 6.24 -3.38 19.97
N LYS A 10 6.97 -2.27 19.86
CA LYS A 10 8.35 -2.26 19.35
C LYS A 10 9.42 -2.15 20.44
N PHE A 11 8.98 -2.03 21.71
CA PHE A 11 9.81 -1.81 22.89
C PHE A 11 10.85 -0.69 22.74
N ARG A 12 10.52 0.35 21.97
CA ARG A 12 11.41 1.49 21.68
C ARG A 12 10.64 2.76 21.33
N ASN A 13 11.29 3.91 21.47
CA ASN A 13 10.76 5.18 20.99
C ASN A 13 10.62 5.15 19.47
N SER A 14 9.45 5.55 18.98
CA SER A 14 9.12 5.61 17.56
C SER A 14 8.40 6.91 17.26
N LEU A 15 8.98 7.68 16.34
CA LEU A 15 8.38 8.87 15.76
C LEU A 15 8.15 8.59 14.27
N LYS A 16 7.09 9.16 13.71
CA LYS A 16 6.78 9.05 12.29
C LYS A 16 6.60 10.43 11.67
N PRO A 17 7.16 10.67 10.48
CA PRO A 17 6.72 11.76 9.63
C PRO A 17 5.37 11.41 9.01
N PHE A 18 4.63 12.44 8.60
CA PHE A 18 3.39 12.33 7.84
C PHE A 18 3.58 13.12 6.53
N LEU A 19 3.44 12.44 5.39
CA LEU A 19 3.72 13.00 4.07
C LEU A 19 2.43 13.38 3.37
N LEU A 20 2.39 14.59 2.80
CA LEU A 20 1.41 15.01 1.81
C LEU A 20 2.07 14.98 0.44
N VAL A 21 1.53 14.17 -0.46
CA VAL A 21 2.14 13.85 -1.75
C VAL A 21 1.07 13.93 -2.84
N THR A 22 1.40 14.55 -3.96
CA THR A 22 0.56 14.60 -5.16
C THR A 22 0.54 13.26 -5.89
N SER A 23 -0.40 13.08 -6.83
CA SER A 23 -0.51 11.87 -7.66
C SER A 23 0.69 11.63 -8.57
N ASP A 24 1.50 12.65 -8.85
CA ASP A 24 2.74 12.55 -9.62
C ASP A 24 3.98 12.48 -8.71
N GLY A 25 3.80 12.47 -7.39
CA GLY A 25 4.87 12.18 -6.45
C GLY A 25 5.70 13.38 -5.97
N TYR A 26 5.25 14.61 -6.23
CA TYR A 26 5.76 15.79 -5.53
C TYR A 26 5.32 15.77 -4.07
N ILE A 27 6.28 16.06 -3.18
CA ILE A 27 6.00 16.20 -1.76
C ILE A 27 5.57 17.64 -1.51
N ILE A 28 4.33 17.82 -1.07
CA ILE A 28 3.78 19.12 -0.68
C ILE A 28 4.32 19.51 0.69
N ASP A 29 4.23 18.59 1.66
CA ASP A 29 4.69 18.85 3.02
C ASP A 29 5.10 17.56 3.74
N VAL A 30 5.93 17.73 4.75
CA VAL A 30 6.31 16.74 5.74
C VAL A 30 5.94 17.27 7.13
N LEU A 31 4.88 16.68 7.68
CA LEU A 31 4.33 17.03 8.99
C LEU A 31 4.89 16.10 10.09
N GLY A 32 4.92 16.61 11.32
CA GLY A 32 5.40 15.91 12.52
C GLY A 32 6.47 16.70 13.29
N PRO A 33 7.12 16.10 14.32
CA PRO A 33 7.00 14.71 14.76
C PRO A 33 5.66 14.31 15.32
N TYR A 34 5.14 13.17 14.84
CA TYR A 34 4.08 12.46 15.53
C TYR A 34 4.63 11.24 16.26
N PRO A 35 4.23 11.02 17.52
CA PRO A 35 4.38 9.72 18.16
C PRO A 35 3.78 8.63 17.27
N ALA A 36 4.45 7.47 17.15
CA ALA A 36 3.96 6.37 16.31
C ALA A 36 2.58 5.83 16.74
N VAL A 37 2.16 6.10 17.97
CA VAL A 37 0.84 5.75 18.52
C VAL A 37 -0.28 6.68 18.04
N THR A 38 0.05 7.85 17.51
CA THR A 38 -0.94 8.79 16.95
C THR A 38 -1.49 8.17 15.67
N SER A 39 -2.81 7.94 15.60
CA SER A 39 -3.43 7.40 14.39
C SER A 39 -3.30 8.39 13.23
N ASP A 40 -3.29 7.87 12.00
CA ASP A 40 -3.23 8.71 10.81
C ASP A 40 -4.51 9.53 10.64
N ALA A 41 -5.67 8.98 11.02
CA ALA A 41 -6.94 9.72 11.09
C ALA A 41 -6.87 10.92 12.05
N ASN A 42 -6.29 10.79 13.25
CA ASN A 42 -6.19 11.92 14.18
C ASN A 42 -5.25 13.01 13.66
N ILE A 43 -4.17 12.63 12.96
CA ILE A 43 -3.29 13.61 12.32
C ILE A 43 -4.06 14.36 11.23
N MET A 44 -4.81 13.63 10.40
CA MET A 44 -5.62 14.22 9.33
C MET A 44 -6.73 15.14 9.86
N HIS A 45 -7.43 14.72 10.90
CA HIS A 45 -8.45 15.53 11.58
C HIS A 45 -7.88 16.89 12.01
N ASN A 46 -6.70 16.90 12.63
CA ASN A 46 -6.05 18.14 13.05
C ASN A 46 -5.65 19.02 11.88
N ILE A 47 -5.19 18.43 10.76
CA ILE A 47 -4.83 19.17 9.55
C ILE A 47 -6.07 19.85 8.94
N MET A 48 -7.18 19.11 8.83
CA MET A 48 -8.41 19.59 8.19
C MET A 48 -9.15 20.64 9.01
N ASN A 49 -9.00 20.62 10.34
CA ASN A 49 -9.65 21.56 11.25
C ASN A 49 -8.72 22.72 11.68
N GLN A 50 -7.57 22.88 11.02
CA GLN A 50 -6.65 23.99 11.26
C GLN A 50 -6.79 25.01 10.12
N ASP A 51 -7.53 26.09 10.36
CA ASP A 51 -7.88 27.10 9.34
C ASP A 51 -6.65 27.64 8.57
N ASP A 52 -5.53 27.87 9.26
CA ASP A 52 -4.30 28.43 8.67
C ASP A 52 -3.37 27.38 8.06
N HIS A 53 -3.80 26.11 7.93
CA HIS A 53 -2.94 25.07 7.36
C HIS A 53 -2.70 25.31 5.86
N LEU A 54 -1.43 25.26 5.43
CA LEU A 54 -0.99 25.48 4.03
C LEU A 54 -1.83 24.69 3.02
N LEU A 55 -2.23 23.48 3.40
CA LEU A 55 -3.03 22.59 2.57
C LEU A 55 -4.29 23.29 2.01
N HIS A 56 -5.02 24.06 2.84
CA HIS A 56 -6.26 24.74 2.41
C HIS A 56 -6.05 25.79 1.31
N TRP A 57 -4.82 26.30 1.15
CA TRP A 57 -4.46 27.24 0.10
C TRP A 57 -4.05 26.56 -1.20
N LEU A 58 -3.68 25.28 -1.14
CA LEU A 58 -3.17 24.53 -2.29
C LEU A 58 -4.26 23.71 -2.98
N ILE A 59 -5.20 23.15 -2.22
CA ILE A 59 -6.24 22.25 -2.72
C ILE A 59 -7.58 22.96 -2.85
N HIS A 60 -8.38 22.50 -3.81
CA HIS A 60 -9.68 23.06 -4.14
C HIS A 60 -10.79 22.05 -3.90
N ARG A 61 -12.03 22.55 -3.76
CA ARG A 61 -13.21 21.67 -3.68
C ARG A 61 -13.27 20.75 -4.90
N GLY A 62 -13.56 19.48 -4.67
CA GLY A 62 -13.53 18.42 -5.69
C GLY A 62 -12.19 17.69 -5.81
N ASP A 63 -11.10 18.18 -5.20
CA ASP A 63 -9.83 17.45 -5.20
C ASP A 63 -9.97 16.10 -4.47
N VAL A 64 -9.25 15.10 -4.97
CA VAL A 64 -9.39 13.70 -4.56
C VAL A 64 -8.24 13.27 -3.65
N PHE A 65 -8.58 12.86 -2.43
CA PHE A 65 -7.67 12.23 -1.48
C PHE A 65 -7.69 10.72 -1.64
N ILE A 66 -6.53 10.13 -1.96
CA ILE A 66 -6.33 8.68 -2.01
C ILE A 66 -5.64 8.27 -0.71
N LEU A 67 -6.37 7.56 0.14
CA LEU A 67 -5.98 7.32 1.53
C LEU A 67 -5.88 5.82 1.83
N ASP A 68 -5.07 5.46 2.83
CA ASP A 68 -5.10 4.12 3.39
C ASP A 68 -6.31 3.92 4.32
N ARG A 69 -6.63 2.68 4.67
CA ARG A 69 -7.73 2.32 5.56
C ARG A 69 -7.64 2.96 6.95
N GLY A 70 -6.42 3.28 7.41
CA GLY A 70 -6.16 3.94 8.70
C GLY A 70 -6.70 5.37 8.82
N PHE A 71 -7.20 5.95 7.73
CA PHE A 71 -7.79 7.29 7.68
C PHE A 71 -9.32 7.31 7.81
N ARG A 72 -9.95 6.14 8.01
CA ARG A 72 -11.41 5.99 8.03
C ARG A 72 -12.11 7.07 8.88
N ASP A 73 -11.60 7.31 10.07
CA ASP A 73 -12.26 8.18 11.04
C ASP A 73 -12.10 9.68 10.72
N SER A 74 -11.29 10.03 9.71
CA SER A 74 -11.09 11.42 9.23
C SER A 74 -11.80 11.74 7.92
N ILE A 75 -12.57 10.80 7.36
CA ILE A 75 -13.25 10.99 6.07
C ILE A 75 -14.27 12.11 6.14
N TYR A 76 -15.02 12.19 7.24
CA TYR A 76 -16.04 13.21 7.42
C TYR A 76 -15.43 14.62 7.39
N ASP A 77 -14.29 14.82 8.05
CA ASP A 77 -13.58 16.11 8.04
C ASP A 77 -13.21 16.53 6.61
N ILE A 78 -12.62 15.61 5.84
CA ILE A 78 -12.23 15.84 4.44
C ILE A 78 -13.45 16.20 3.58
N GLN A 79 -14.53 15.43 3.70
CA GLN A 79 -15.74 15.62 2.91
C GLN A 79 -16.49 16.90 3.30
N SER A 80 -16.47 17.30 4.56
CA SER A 80 -17.13 18.52 5.06
C SER A 80 -16.57 19.80 4.42
N LEU A 81 -15.30 19.77 4.02
CA LEU A 81 -14.63 20.87 3.32
C LEU A 81 -14.88 20.87 1.81
N GLY A 82 -15.59 19.86 1.29
CA GLY A 82 -15.93 19.72 -0.12
C GLY A 82 -14.90 18.96 -0.96
N TYR A 83 -14.03 18.17 -0.33
CA TYR A 83 -13.07 17.29 -1.02
C TYR A 83 -13.63 15.87 -1.19
N GLU A 84 -13.10 15.12 -2.15
CA GLU A 84 -13.40 13.70 -2.29
C GLU A 84 -12.41 12.84 -1.49
N ALA A 85 -12.91 11.82 -0.80
CA ALA A 85 -12.06 10.85 -0.08
C ALA A 85 -12.27 9.44 -0.63
N ARG A 86 -11.17 8.80 -1.05
CA ARG A 86 -11.15 7.41 -1.54
C ARG A 86 -10.32 6.56 -0.59
N ILE A 87 -10.99 5.66 0.15
CA ILE A 87 -10.35 4.67 1.03
C ILE A 87 -10.72 3.23 0.63
N PRO A 88 -9.83 2.24 0.83
CA PRO A 88 -10.19 0.85 0.62
C PRO A 88 -11.31 0.42 1.58
N PRO A 89 -12.32 -0.33 1.11
CA PRO A 89 -13.50 -0.63 1.89
C PRO A 89 -13.26 -1.51 3.13
N SER A 90 -14.23 -1.40 4.04
CA SER A 90 -14.56 -2.34 5.11
C SER A 90 -14.77 -3.76 4.60
N LYS A 91 -14.38 -4.80 5.34
CA LYS A 91 -15.22 -6.01 5.34
C LYS A 91 -16.47 -5.72 6.16
N ASP A 92 -17.59 -6.31 5.79
CA ASP A 92 -18.83 -6.15 6.53
C ASP A 92 -18.76 -6.80 7.92
N ARG A 93 -19.65 -6.39 8.80
CA ARG A 93 -19.72 -6.93 10.16
C ARG A 93 -19.96 -8.44 10.07
N ASN A 94 -19.17 -9.21 10.81
CA ASN A 94 -19.17 -10.68 10.83
C ASN A 94 -18.71 -11.35 9.52
N ALA A 95 -18.31 -10.60 8.48
CA ALA A 95 -17.72 -11.18 7.29
C ALA A 95 -16.28 -11.67 7.57
N THR A 96 -15.91 -12.79 6.97
CA THR A 96 -14.54 -13.31 7.00
C THR A 96 -13.65 -12.67 5.93
N GLN A 97 -14.23 -12.28 4.79
CA GLN A 97 -13.56 -11.70 3.62
C GLN A 97 -14.37 -10.55 3.02
N LEU A 98 -13.74 -9.76 2.13
CA LEU A 98 -14.42 -8.74 1.34
C LEU A 98 -15.36 -9.38 0.30
N THR A 99 -16.40 -8.67 -0.11
CA THR A 99 -17.15 -9.03 -1.33
C THR A 99 -16.26 -8.80 -2.57
N THR A 100 -16.62 -9.40 -3.70
CA THR A 100 -15.90 -9.16 -4.98
C THR A 100 -15.87 -7.68 -5.33
N GLU A 101 -17.00 -7.00 -5.20
CA GLU A 101 -17.10 -5.56 -5.44
C GLU A 101 -16.22 -4.73 -4.49
N GLN A 102 -16.22 -5.06 -3.19
CA GLN A 102 -15.35 -4.41 -2.21
C GLN A 102 -13.86 -4.66 -2.54
N ALA A 103 -13.50 -5.88 -2.92
CA ALA A 103 -12.13 -6.22 -3.30
C ALA A 103 -11.68 -5.46 -4.56
N ASN A 104 -12.54 -5.34 -5.58
CA ASN A 104 -12.27 -4.57 -6.79
C ASN A 104 -12.09 -3.08 -6.48
N LYS A 105 -12.97 -2.49 -5.67
CA LYS A 105 -12.82 -1.10 -5.17
C LYS A 105 -11.54 -0.90 -4.37
N SER A 106 -11.18 -1.86 -3.51
CA SER A 106 -9.91 -1.85 -2.78
C SER A 106 -8.72 -1.89 -3.74
N ARG A 107 -8.80 -2.67 -4.82
CA ARG A 107 -7.73 -2.78 -5.81
C ARG A 107 -7.50 -1.48 -6.57
N LEU A 108 -8.58 -0.80 -6.99
CA LEU A 108 -8.54 0.51 -7.63
C LEU A 108 -7.83 1.56 -6.78
N ILE A 109 -8.06 1.56 -5.46
CA ILE A 109 -7.44 2.55 -4.58
C ILE A 109 -5.97 2.19 -4.30
N THR A 110 -5.70 0.90 -4.06
CA THR A 110 -4.35 0.44 -3.76
C THR A 110 -3.41 0.52 -4.97
N ILE A 111 -3.93 0.39 -6.21
CA ILE A 111 -3.09 0.55 -7.40
C ILE A 111 -2.61 1.99 -7.53
N CYS A 112 -3.43 3.01 -7.27
CA CYS A 112 -3.04 4.42 -7.31
C CYS A 112 -2.09 4.81 -6.16
N ARG A 113 -2.19 4.14 -5.00
CA ARG A 113 -1.38 4.44 -3.81
C ARG A 113 0.13 4.17 -3.97
N TRP A 114 0.52 3.50 -5.05
CA TRP A 114 1.92 3.15 -5.35
C TRP A 114 2.87 4.36 -5.31
N VAL A 115 2.40 5.55 -5.69
CA VAL A 115 3.19 6.80 -5.73
C VAL A 115 3.68 7.16 -4.34
N VAL A 116 2.80 7.09 -3.34
CA VAL A 116 3.13 7.37 -1.94
C VAL A 116 4.13 6.33 -1.41
N GLU A 117 4.01 5.08 -1.80
CA GLU A 117 4.98 4.04 -1.44
C GLU A 117 6.35 4.28 -2.09
N ALA A 118 6.38 4.72 -3.35
CA ALA A 118 7.61 5.05 -4.06
C ALA A 118 8.35 6.22 -3.40
N VAL A 119 7.63 7.28 -3.04
CA VAL A 119 8.19 8.44 -2.31
C VAL A 119 8.71 8.03 -0.93
N ASN A 120 7.94 7.27 -0.15
CA ASN A 120 8.40 6.70 1.11
C ASN A 120 9.64 5.82 0.93
N GLY A 121 9.72 5.08 -0.17
CA GLY A 121 10.88 4.29 -0.57
C GLY A 121 12.12 5.16 -0.82
N LYS A 122 11.96 6.34 -1.45
CA LYS A 122 13.07 7.29 -1.66
C LYS A 122 13.67 7.72 -0.31
N PHE A 123 12.86 8.10 0.68
CA PHE A 123 13.33 8.42 2.03
C PHE A 123 14.18 7.29 2.65
N LYS A 124 13.67 6.05 2.61
CA LYS A 124 14.34 4.88 3.21
C LYS A 124 15.64 4.51 2.49
N ASN A 125 15.62 4.54 1.16
CA ASN A 125 16.69 3.96 0.34
C ASN A 125 17.79 4.96 0.00
N ARG A 126 17.48 6.25 -0.12
CA ARG A 126 18.44 7.29 -0.54
C ARG A 126 19.13 7.97 0.63
N PHE A 127 18.47 8.03 1.80
CA PHE A 127 19.00 8.73 2.96
C PHE A 127 19.38 7.74 4.06
N LYS A 128 20.67 7.44 4.20
CA LYS A 128 21.19 6.54 5.24
C LYS A 128 20.81 7.03 6.65
N LEU A 129 20.84 8.35 6.86
CA LEU A 129 20.48 9.01 8.12
C LEU A 129 19.07 8.63 8.61
N LEU A 130 18.11 8.51 7.69
CA LEU A 130 16.69 8.26 8.00
C LEU A 130 16.37 6.75 8.14
N ARG A 131 17.31 5.87 7.79
CA ARG A 131 17.14 4.41 7.84
C ARG A 131 17.59 3.80 9.17
N GLN A 132 18.55 4.46 9.82
CA GLN A 132 19.14 4.01 11.08
C GLN A 132 18.34 4.52 12.29
N SER A 133 18.65 3.97 13.47
CA SER A 133 18.20 4.56 14.73
C SER A 133 18.73 5.98 14.84
N TYR A 134 17.83 6.95 15.02
CA TYR A 134 18.21 8.36 15.09
C TYR A 134 19.05 8.62 16.34
N PHE A 135 20.12 9.41 16.19
CA PHE A 135 20.98 9.76 17.31
C PHE A 135 20.29 10.77 18.22
N ASN A 136 20.40 10.59 19.55
CA ASN A 136 19.79 11.51 20.52
C ASN A 136 20.25 12.96 20.32
N LYS A 137 21.52 13.19 19.95
CA LYS A 137 22.06 14.53 19.67
C LYS A 137 21.44 15.18 18.43
N ALA A 138 21.10 14.40 17.42
CA ALA A 138 20.49 14.89 16.18
C ALA A 138 18.97 14.95 16.25
N LEU A 139 18.35 14.31 17.26
CA LEU A 139 16.90 14.22 17.42
C LEU A 139 16.16 15.57 17.34
N PRO A 140 16.67 16.69 17.92
CA PRO A 140 16.02 17.99 17.78
C PRO A 140 15.86 18.44 16.33
N ASN A 141 16.78 18.04 15.45
CA ASN A 141 16.80 18.42 14.03
C ASN A 141 16.16 17.38 13.11
N MET A 142 15.74 16.23 13.63
CA MET A 142 15.26 15.10 12.83
C MET A 142 14.19 15.49 11.80
N PHE A 143 13.26 16.38 12.17
CA PHE A 143 12.20 16.81 11.25
C PHE A 143 12.65 17.86 10.23
N ILE A 144 13.63 18.69 10.59
CA ILE A 144 14.32 19.55 9.62
C ILE A 144 15.04 18.65 8.61
N ASP A 145 15.71 17.58 9.07
CA ASP A 145 16.39 16.62 8.19
C ASP A 145 15.41 15.91 7.24
N PHE A 146 14.21 15.54 7.71
CA PHE A 146 13.16 15.01 6.82
C PHE A 146 12.67 16.05 5.80
N ARG A 147 12.48 17.31 6.19
CA ARG A 147 12.08 18.39 5.26
C ARG A 147 13.16 18.69 4.21
N ILE A 148 14.42 18.71 4.61
CA ILE A 148 15.56 18.83 3.70
C ILE A 148 15.59 17.66 2.73
N ALA A 149 15.42 16.42 3.24
CA ALA A 149 15.35 15.24 2.39
C ALA A 149 14.17 15.30 1.40
N ALA A 150 13.01 15.83 1.81
CA ALA A 150 11.86 16.05 0.94
C ALA A 150 12.18 17.05 -0.19
N ALA A 151 12.81 18.18 0.15
CA ALA A 151 13.22 19.18 -0.84
C ALA A 151 14.23 18.59 -1.84
N ILE A 152 15.22 17.83 -1.37
CA ILE A 152 16.16 17.10 -2.23
C ILE A 152 15.43 16.08 -3.10
N ILE A 153 14.41 15.39 -2.57
CA ILE A 153 13.60 14.45 -3.34
C ILE A 153 12.89 15.17 -4.50
N ASN A 154 12.22 16.29 -4.22
CA ASN A 154 11.48 17.07 -5.22
C ASN A 154 12.40 17.65 -6.31
N VAL A 155 13.62 18.07 -5.95
CA VAL A 155 14.56 18.68 -6.91
C VAL A 155 15.32 17.63 -7.72
N CYS A 156 15.82 16.58 -7.07
CA CYS A 156 16.82 15.69 -7.68
C CYS A 156 16.23 14.42 -8.28
N TYR A 157 15.00 14.04 -7.92
CA TYR A 157 14.40 12.79 -8.38
C TYR A 157 13.22 13.07 -9.29
N ARG A 158 13.14 12.29 -10.36
CA ARG A 158 12.03 12.37 -11.30
C ARG A 158 10.68 12.13 -10.60
N VAL A 159 9.71 12.88 -11.11
CA VAL A 159 8.27 12.72 -10.90
C VAL A 159 7.88 11.27 -11.23
N ALA A 160 6.89 10.74 -10.52
CA ALA A 160 6.32 9.43 -10.80
C ALA A 160 5.72 9.43 -12.20
N THR A 161 6.15 8.48 -13.01
CA THR A 161 5.58 8.22 -14.33
C THR A 161 4.86 6.89 -14.30
N ASP A 162 3.77 6.81 -15.05
CA ASP A 162 3.04 5.56 -15.20
C ASP A 162 3.91 4.46 -15.82
N SER A 163 3.54 3.22 -15.49
CA SER A 163 4.08 2.05 -16.16
C SER A 163 3.76 2.10 -17.65
N ARG A 164 4.65 1.55 -18.50
CA ARG A 164 4.35 1.34 -19.92
C ARG A 164 3.05 0.54 -20.11
N LEU A 165 2.72 -0.35 -19.18
CA LEU A 165 1.53 -1.21 -19.21
C LEU A 165 0.31 -0.56 -18.53
N ALA A 166 0.37 0.70 -18.09
CA ALA A 166 -0.69 1.31 -17.29
C ALA A 166 -2.05 1.31 -18.03
N SER A 167 -2.07 1.68 -19.31
CA SER A 167 -3.29 1.68 -20.12
C SER A 167 -3.91 0.29 -20.24
N GLU A 168 -3.09 -0.74 -20.46
CA GLU A 168 -3.55 -2.13 -20.56
C GLU A 168 -4.10 -2.64 -19.22
N ILE A 169 -3.41 -2.34 -18.12
CA ILE A 169 -3.88 -2.64 -16.77
C ILE A 169 -5.24 -1.97 -16.50
N LEU A 170 -5.40 -0.70 -16.88
CA LEU A 170 -6.67 0.01 -16.71
C LEU A 170 -7.79 -0.61 -17.54
N ASN A 171 -7.51 -1.02 -18.78
CA ASN A 171 -8.49 -1.70 -19.63
C ASN A 171 -8.95 -3.03 -19.02
N ILE A 172 -8.01 -3.84 -18.50
CA ILE A 172 -8.34 -5.10 -17.82
C ILE A 172 -9.20 -4.82 -16.58
N ILE A 173 -8.82 -3.84 -15.76
CA ILE A 173 -9.59 -3.48 -14.57
C ILE A 173 -11.01 -3.06 -14.93
N GLN A 174 -11.18 -2.25 -15.99
CA GLN A 174 -12.50 -1.79 -16.43
C GLN A 174 -13.36 -2.93 -16.97
N ALA A 175 -12.77 -3.84 -17.76
CA ALA A 175 -13.46 -5.00 -18.30
C ALA A 175 -13.91 -5.98 -17.20
N GLU A 176 -13.07 -6.18 -16.18
CA GLU A 176 -13.30 -7.16 -15.12
C GLU A 176 -13.96 -6.57 -13.85
N ASN A 177 -14.24 -5.28 -13.80
CA ASN A 177 -14.69 -4.64 -12.56
C ASN A 177 -16.02 -5.23 -12.01
N ASN A 178 -16.87 -5.71 -12.93
CA ASN A 178 -18.19 -6.25 -12.62
C ASN A 178 -18.30 -7.77 -12.91
N THR A 179 -17.18 -8.45 -13.17
CA THR A 179 -17.22 -9.90 -13.42
C THR A 179 -17.37 -10.67 -12.11
N PRO A 180 -18.17 -11.76 -12.11
CA PRO A 180 -18.35 -12.58 -10.92
C PRO A 180 -17.07 -13.36 -10.60
N ASN A 181 -16.77 -13.52 -9.31
CA ASN A 181 -15.60 -14.27 -8.87
C ASN A 181 -15.89 -15.77 -8.78
N LEU A 182 -15.88 -16.44 -9.94
CA LEU A 182 -16.16 -17.86 -10.04
C LEU A 182 -15.19 -18.73 -9.22
N LEU A 183 -13.95 -18.28 -9.04
CA LEU A 183 -12.96 -18.98 -8.22
C LEU A 183 -13.36 -18.99 -6.75
N ARG A 184 -13.88 -17.87 -6.25
CA ARG A 184 -14.40 -17.80 -4.88
C ARG A 184 -15.55 -18.77 -4.69
N ASP A 185 -16.52 -18.78 -5.61
CA ASP A 185 -17.67 -19.67 -5.55
C ASP A 185 -17.22 -21.13 -5.51
N TYR A 186 -16.23 -21.48 -6.34
CA TYR A 186 -15.64 -22.81 -6.36
C TYR A 186 -14.95 -23.18 -5.04
N VAL A 187 -14.13 -22.27 -4.47
CA VAL A 187 -13.43 -22.47 -3.19
C VAL A 187 -14.41 -22.67 -2.05
N GLU A 188 -15.47 -21.85 -1.97
CA GLU A 188 -16.50 -21.94 -0.94
C GLU A 188 -17.33 -23.23 -1.09
N MET A 189 -17.79 -23.54 -2.30
CA MET A 189 -18.56 -24.76 -2.61
C MET A 189 -17.80 -26.03 -2.23
N LYS A 190 -16.50 -26.08 -2.52
CA LYS A 190 -15.64 -27.25 -2.23
C LYS A 190 -14.98 -27.19 -0.85
N ASN A 191 -15.21 -26.14 -0.06
CA ASN A 191 -14.56 -25.88 1.23
C ASN A 191 -13.02 -25.97 1.15
N LEU A 192 -12.40 -25.57 0.03
CA LEU A 192 -10.96 -25.75 -0.21
C LEU A 192 -10.11 -24.98 0.82
N ASN A 193 -10.61 -23.86 1.31
CA ASN A 193 -9.98 -23.07 2.36
C ASN A 193 -9.87 -23.78 3.73
N ARG A 194 -10.63 -24.86 3.95
CA ARG A 194 -10.60 -25.65 5.19
C ARG A 194 -9.81 -26.95 5.02
N GLN A 195 -9.49 -27.32 3.79
CA GLN A 195 -8.73 -28.52 3.50
C GLN A 195 -7.24 -28.27 3.76
N ARG A 196 -6.58 -29.21 4.43
CA ARG A 196 -5.12 -29.25 4.46
C ARG A 196 -4.66 -29.91 3.16
N VAL A 197 -4.02 -29.13 2.30
CA VAL A 197 -3.47 -29.64 1.04
C VAL A 197 -2.01 -30.05 1.28
N THR A 198 -1.71 -31.31 1.02
CA THR A 198 -0.33 -31.78 0.89
C THR A 198 0.10 -31.53 -0.55
N PHE A 199 1.08 -30.65 -0.75
CA PHE A 199 1.64 -30.44 -2.09
C PHE A 199 2.50 -31.64 -2.46
N THR A 200 2.27 -32.21 -3.63
CA THR A 200 3.17 -33.19 -4.25
C THR A 200 4.13 -32.48 -5.18
N ALA A 201 5.39 -32.89 -5.20
CA ALA A 201 6.34 -32.38 -6.18
C ALA A 201 5.86 -32.77 -7.59
N MET A 202 5.83 -31.82 -8.51
CA MET A 202 5.54 -32.06 -9.93
C MET A 202 6.83 -31.87 -10.72
N GLU A 203 7.13 -32.80 -11.61
CA GLU A 203 8.27 -32.71 -12.52
C GLU A 203 7.90 -31.94 -13.79
N ALA A 204 8.82 -31.12 -14.32
CA ALA A 204 8.59 -30.30 -15.50
C ALA A 204 8.27 -31.10 -16.77
N GLN A 205 8.60 -32.40 -16.80
CA GLN A 205 8.37 -33.29 -17.92
C GLN A 205 6.97 -33.93 -17.95
N MET A 206 6.11 -33.67 -16.96
CA MET A 206 4.80 -34.32 -16.92
C MET A 206 3.94 -33.95 -18.15
N PRO A 207 3.21 -34.91 -18.77
CA PRO A 207 2.48 -34.68 -20.02
C PRO A 207 1.41 -33.58 -19.92
N ASN A 208 0.76 -33.46 -18.76
CA ASN A 208 -0.24 -32.44 -18.44
C ASN A 208 0.34 -31.01 -18.31
N LEU A 209 1.66 -30.87 -18.16
CA LEU A 209 2.33 -29.56 -18.19
C LEU A 209 2.69 -29.10 -19.61
N LYS A 210 2.67 -29.99 -20.62
CA LYS A 210 2.93 -29.61 -22.01
C LYS A 210 1.88 -28.65 -22.57
N SER A 211 0.65 -28.72 -22.08
CA SER A 211 -0.46 -27.84 -22.43
C SER A 211 -0.58 -26.61 -21.51
N PHE A 212 0.32 -26.46 -20.53
CA PHE A 212 0.27 -25.31 -19.63
C PHE A 212 0.74 -24.05 -20.36
N GLU A 213 0.02 -22.96 -20.17
CA GLU A 213 0.27 -21.71 -20.86
C GLU A 213 1.65 -21.13 -20.51
N ARG A 214 2.38 -20.65 -21.52
CA ARG A 214 3.67 -20.00 -21.34
C ARG A 214 3.49 -18.51 -21.38
N LEU A 215 3.52 -17.90 -20.21
CA LEU A 215 3.40 -16.46 -20.04
C LEU A 215 4.79 -15.82 -19.98
N ASN A 216 4.98 -14.73 -20.71
CA ASN A 216 6.16 -13.88 -20.58
C ASN A 216 6.01 -12.94 -19.36
N GLU A 217 7.02 -12.10 -19.10
CA GLU A 217 6.99 -11.19 -17.94
C GLU A 217 5.85 -10.17 -18.00
N ASP A 218 5.59 -9.57 -19.17
CA ASP A 218 4.51 -8.61 -19.36
C ASP A 218 3.14 -9.29 -19.14
N ASP A 219 2.94 -10.49 -19.68
CA ASP A 219 1.71 -11.26 -19.50
C ASP A 219 1.43 -11.49 -18.00
N ILE A 220 2.45 -11.86 -17.24
CA ILE A 220 2.34 -12.10 -15.80
C ILE A 220 2.08 -10.78 -15.04
N ILE A 221 2.69 -9.67 -15.46
CA ILE A 221 2.45 -8.35 -14.86
C ILE A 221 1.00 -7.91 -15.11
N LEU A 222 0.50 -8.08 -16.33
CA LEU A 222 -0.88 -7.77 -16.72
C LEU A 222 -1.86 -8.65 -15.92
N PHE A 223 -1.59 -9.95 -15.83
CA PHE A 223 -2.39 -10.88 -15.02
C PHE A 223 -2.46 -10.46 -13.54
N ALA A 224 -1.33 -10.03 -12.95
CA ALA A 224 -1.27 -9.60 -11.56
C ALA A 224 -1.71 -8.14 -11.33
N LEU A 225 -2.04 -7.40 -12.40
CA LEU A 225 -2.32 -5.97 -12.41
C LEU A 225 -1.17 -5.14 -11.78
N GLY A 226 0.07 -5.56 -12.01
CA GLY A 226 1.29 -4.90 -11.52
C GLY A 226 2.35 -5.84 -10.96
N SER A 227 3.57 -5.32 -10.84
CA SER A 227 4.76 -6.12 -10.48
C SER A 227 4.91 -6.42 -8.98
N TYR A 228 4.10 -5.81 -8.12
CA TYR A 228 4.23 -5.95 -6.66
C TYR A 228 4.02 -7.39 -6.19
N HIS A 229 2.93 -8.05 -6.64
CA HIS A 229 2.64 -9.43 -6.26
C HIS A 229 3.72 -10.41 -6.75
N LEU A 230 4.34 -10.12 -7.90
CA LEU A 230 5.41 -10.96 -8.46
C LEU A 230 6.66 -10.93 -7.59
N LYS A 231 6.99 -9.77 -7.01
CA LYS A 231 8.10 -9.64 -6.07
C LYS A 231 7.86 -10.46 -4.79
N LEU A 232 6.60 -10.59 -4.36
CA LEU A 232 6.22 -11.39 -3.20
C LEU A 232 6.17 -12.89 -3.51
N ALA A 233 5.86 -13.27 -4.75
CA ALA A 233 5.72 -14.67 -5.17
C ALA A 233 6.97 -15.50 -4.85
N LYS A 234 8.18 -14.94 -5.03
CA LYS A 234 9.43 -15.64 -4.70
C LYS A 234 9.51 -16.01 -3.21
N SER A 235 9.15 -15.07 -2.33
CA SER A 235 9.15 -15.31 -0.88
C SER A 235 8.07 -16.32 -0.48
N TYR A 236 6.87 -16.21 -1.05
CA TYR A 236 5.78 -17.15 -0.84
C TYR A 236 6.18 -18.58 -1.23
N CYS A 237 6.73 -18.76 -2.43
CA CYS A 237 7.23 -20.05 -2.89
C CYS A 237 8.31 -20.59 -1.95
N ALA A 238 9.28 -19.77 -1.55
CA ALA A 238 10.36 -20.19 -0.66
C ALA A 238 9.86 -20.69 0.71
N GLU A 239 8.81 -20.08 1.27
CA GLU A 239 8.19 -20.52 2.52
C GLU A 239 7.57 -21.92 2.37
N HIS A 240 6.85 -22.14 1.27
CA HIS A 240 6.20 -23.43 1.00
C HIS A 240 7.19 -24.53 0.60
N PHE A 241 8.28 -24.20 -0.10
CA PHE A 241 9.34 -25.16 -0.41
C PHE A 241 10.16 -25.59 0.81
N ARG A 242 10.28 -24.75 1.84
CA ARG A 242 11.06 -25.07 3.06
C ARG A 242 10.27 -25.87 4.10
N ASN A 243 8.95 -25.67 4.20
CA ASN A 243 8.09 -26.25 5.25
C ASN A 243 7.04 -27.25 4.73
N GLY A 244 6.95 -27.48 3.41
CA GLY A 244 6.04 -28.49 2.86
C GLY A 244 6.51 -29.90 3.22
N LEU A 245 5.71 -30.64 3.98
CA LEU A 245 5.85 -32.10 4.06
C LEU A 245 5.48 -32.66 2.68
N TYR A 246 6.47 -32.92 1.86
CA TYR A 246 6.30 -33.64 0.60
C TYR A 246 6.32 -35.14 0.92
N ILE A 247 5.15 -35.75 1.02
CA ILE A 247 5.06 -37.21 1.09
C ILE A 247 5.28 -37.73 -0.33
N ILE A 248 6.38 -38.46 -0.51
CA ILE A 248 6.60 -39.29 -1.69
C ILE A 248 5.82 -40.59 -1.42
N THR A 249 4.74 -40.80 -2.17
CA THR A 249 4.09 -42.12 -2.32
C THR A 249 4.16 -42.53 -3.76
#